data_AF-A0AAV4I660-F1
#
_entry.id   AF-A0AAV4I660-F1
#
_cell.length_a   1.000
_cell.length_b   1.000
_cell.length_c   1.000
_cell.angle_alpha   90.00
_cell.angle_beta   90.00
_cell.angle_gamma   90.00
#
_symmetry.space_group_name_H-M   'P 1'
#
loop_
_entity.id
_entity.type
_entity.pdbx_description
1 polymer ?
#
loop_
_entity_poly.entity_id
_entity_poly.type
_entity_poly.pdbx_seq_one_letter_code
_entity_poly.pdbx_strand_id
1 'polypeptide(L)'
;MSSAAGPRNQQLFLTDSYSGRRFLVDTGAQVSAVPASRFDRRSGPNDNPLQAANGTTIATYGSRNVSLCFNGRTYTARLIVADIRQPLLGADFSGSIIYW
;
A
#
# COMPACT_ATOMS: atom_id res chain seq x y z
N MET A 1 -9.78 -40.27 1.41
CA MET A 1 -9.36 -39.12 0.58
C MET A 1 -9.32 -37.90 1.48
N SER A 2 -8.14 -37.42 1.86
CA SER A 2 -7.99 -36.24 2.72
C SER A 2 -7.98 -34.99 1.85
N SER A 3 -8.97 -34.11 1.98
CA SER A 3 -8.93 -32.79 1.36
C SER A 3 -7.96 -31.93 2.17
N ALA A 4 -6.78 -31.67 1.62
CA ALA A 4 -5.92 -30.61 2.15
C ALA A 4 -6.65 -29.27 1.96
N ALA A 5 -7.10 -28.68 3.06
CA ALA A 5 -7.50 -27.28 3.04
C ALA A 5 -6.29 -26.46 2.58
N GLY A 6 -6.43 -25.72 1.47
CA GLY A 6 -5.39 -24.83 0.97
C GLY A 6 -4.90 -23.86 2.05
N PRO A 7 -3.66 -23.36 1.96
CA PRO A 7 -3.04 -22.60 3.04
C PRO A 7 -3.88 -21.37 3.41
N ARG A 8 -4.07 -21.16 4.71
CA ARG A 8 -4.67 -19.94 5.26
C ARG A 8 -3.89 -18.73 4.76
N ASN A 9 -4.60 -17.70 4.31
CA ASN A 9 -4.12 -16.45 3.71
C ASN A 9 -2.70 -16.03 4.21
N GLN A 10 -1.66 -16.35 3.42
CA GLN A 10 -0.24 -16.13 3.74
C GLN A 10 0.23 -14.69 3.48
N GLN A 11 -0.69 -13.73 3.52
CA GLN A 11 -0.38 -12.33 3.26
C GLN A 11 0.39 -11.72 4.44
N LEU A 12 1.50 -11.05 4.13
CA LEU A 12 2.32 -10.34 5.10
C LEU A 12 1.72 -8.95 5.37
N PHE A 13 1.57 -8.59 6.64
CA PHE A 13 1.05 -7.28 7.03
C PHE A 13 1.95 -6.61 8.07
N LEU A 14 2.02 -5.28 8.00
CA LEU A 14 2.51 -4.42 9.07
C LEU A 14 1.37 -3.55 9.60
N THR A 15 1.25 -3.43 10.91
CA THR A 15 0.25 -2.55 11.54
C THR A 15 0.93 -1.23 11.90
N ASP A 16 0.46 -0.14 11.30
CA ASP A 16 0.86 1.20 11.69
C ASP A 16 0.25 1.52 13.06
N SER A 17 1.09 1.71 14.07
CA SER A 17 0.63 1.97 15.44
C SER A 17 0.06 3.37 15.63
N TYR A 18 0.31 4.31 14.71
CA TYR A 18 -0.29 5.65 14.77
C TYR A 18 -1.75 5.64 14.33
N SER A 19 -2.08 4.98 13.22
CA SER A 19 -3.45 4.95 12.68
C SER A 19 -4.23 3.67 12.97
N GLY A 20 -3.57 2.62 13.46
CA GLY A 20 -4.14 1.28 13.61
C GLY A 20 -4.36 0.55 12.27
N ARG A 21 -3.97 1.15 11.13
CA ARG A 21 -4.17 0.56 9.81
C ARG A 21 -3.18 -0.56 9.58
N ARG A 22 -3.68 -1.68 9.07
CA ARG A 22 -2.85 -2.77 8.53
C ARG A 22 -2.48 -2.44 7.11
N PHE A 23 -1.21 -2.53 6.76
CA PHE A 23 -0.67 -2.40 5.42
C PHE A 23 -0.25 -3.78 4.91
N LEU A 24 -0.69 -4.14 3.70
CA LEU A 24 -0.18 -5.33 3.01
C LEU A 24 1.26 -5.05 2.58
N VAL A 25 2.19 -5.95 2.90
CA VAL A 25 3.55 -5.87 2.35
C VAL A 25 3.53 -6.60 1.01
N ASP A 26 3.68 -5.86 -0.08
CA ASP A 26 3.57 -6.35 -1.45
C ASP A 26 4.85 -6.05 -2.21
N THR A 27 5.80 -6.99 -2.19
CA THR A 27 7.05 -6.88 -2.95
C THR A 27 6.86 -6.95 -4.46
N GLY A 28 5.66 -7.35 -4.92
CA GLY A 28 5.28 -7.31 -6.34
C GLY A 28 4.80 -5.94 -6.81
N ALA A 29 4.52 -5.01 -5.90
CA ALA A 29 4.14 -3.64 -6.22
C ALA A 29 5.37 -2.73 -6.25
N GLN A 30 5.52 -1.93 -7.31
CA GLN A 30 6.62 -0.95 -7.40
C GLN A 30 6.48 0.19 -6.38
N VAL A 31 5.24 0.58 -6.06
CA VAL A 31 4.92 1.76 -5.25
C VAL A 31 4.09 1.43 -4.03
N SER A 32 4.22 2.24 -2.98
CA SER A 32 3.39 2.18 -1.79
C SER A 32 2.16 3.07 -1.93
N ALA A 33 1.01 2.58 -1.49
CA ALA A 33 -0.26 3.25 -1.73
C ALA A 33 -1.24 3.15 -0.56
N VAL A 34 -2.11 4.16 -0.46
CA VAL A 34 -3.22 4.22 0.48
C VAL A 34 -4.55 4.40 -0.25
N PRO A 35 -5.67 3.90 0.30
CA PRO A 35 -6.98 4.14 -0.24
C PRO A 35 -7.30 5.62 -0.40
N ALA A 36 -7.84 5.99 -1.55
CA ALA A 36 -8.50 7.26 -1.75
C ALA A 36 -9.63 7.44 -0.74
N SER A 37 -9.78 8.64 -0.21
CA SER A 37 -10.95 9.04 0.57
C SER A 37 -12.12 9.41 -0.35
N ARG A 38 -13.28 9.71 0.24
CA ARG A 38 -14.40 10.28 -0.53
C ARG A 38 -14.07 11.66 -1.10
N PHE A 39 -13.25 12.44 -0.40
CA PHE A 39 -12.83 13.77 -0.85
C PHE A 39 -11.92 13.66 -2.08
N ASP A 40 -10.92 12.77 -2.03
CA ASP A 40 -10.00 12.52 -3.15
C ASP A 40 -10.76 12.15 -4.43
N ARG A 41 -11.73 11.23 -4.31
CA ARG A 41 -12.54 10.80 -5.45
C ARG A 41 -13.40 11.92 -6.03
N ARG A 42 -13.86 12.87 -5.21
CA ARG A 42 -14.65 14.03 -5.68
C ARG A 42 -13.81 15.03 -6.47
N SER A 43 -12.52 15.14 -6.17
CA SER A 43 -11.58 15.98 -6.92
C SER A 43 -11.25 15.42 -8.31
N GLY A 44 -11.64 14.18 -8.60
CA GLY A 44 -11.33 13.49 -9.84
C GLY A 44 -9.96 12.80 -9.82
N PRO A 45 -9.77 11.76 -10.64
CA PRO A 45 -8.48 11.09 -10.77
C PRO A 45 -7.46 12.03 -11.45
N ASN A 46 -6.18 11.76 -11.21
CA ASN A 46 -5.09 12.39 -11.93
C ASN A 46 -4.76 11.62 -13.23
N ASP A 47 -3.88 12.19 -14.06
CA ASP A 47 -3.44 11.59 -15.32
C ASP A 47 -2.33 10.53 -15.16
N ASN A 48 -2.13 10.00 -13.95
CA ASN A 48 -1.07 9.04 -13.63
C ASN A 48 -1.64 7.80 -12.92
N PRO A 49 -2.39 6.93 -13.62
CA PRO A 49 -2.91 5.71 -13.02
C PRO A 49 -1.80 4.67 -12.78
N LEU A 50 -2.02 3.76 -11.83
CA LEU A 50 -1.19 2.58 -11.65
C LEU A 50 -1.70 1.42 -12.52
N GLN A 51 -0.83 0.48 -12.83
CA GLN A 51 -1.20 -0.77 -13.48
C GLN A 51 -0.98 -1.94 -12.54
N ALA A 52 -2.03 -2.73 -12.32
CA ALA A 52 -1.92 -3.99 -11.59
C ALA A 52 -1.34 -5.08 -12.49
N ALA A 53 -0.79 -6.14 -11.87
CA ALA A 53 -0.21 -7.28 -12.59
C ALA A 53 -1.21 -8.00 -13.51
N ASN A 54 -2.51 -7.88 -13.25
CA ASN A 54 -3.57 -8.44 -14.09
C ASN A 54 -3.99 -7.49 -15.24
N GLY A 55 -3.26 -6.39 -15.47
CA GLY A 55 -3.58 -5.39 -16.50
C GLY A 55 -4.71 -4.42 -16.12
N THR A 56 -5.24 -4.50 -14.89
CA THR A 56 -6.26 -3.54 -14.43
C THR A 56 -5.61 -2.19 -14.16
N THR A 57 -6.15 -1.15 -14.78
CA THR A 57 -5.80 0.24 -14.46
C THR A 57 -6.44 0.65 -13.14
N ILE A 58 -5.61 1.14 -12.21
CA ILE A 58 -6.03 1.66 -10.91
C ILE A 58 -5.91 3.19 -10.96
N ALA A 59 -7.04 3.88 -10.82
CA ALA A 59 -7.06 5.33 -10.75
C ALA A 59 -6.25 5.84 -9.54
N THR A 60 -5.52 6.94 -9.70
CA THR A 60 -4.86 7.63 -8.59
C THR A 60 -5.32 9.07 -8.45
N TYR A 61 -5.13 9.63 -7.27
CA TYR A 61 -5.66 10.92 -6.83
C TYR A 61 -4.56 11.79 -6.21
N GLY A 62 -3.32 11.60 -6.67
CA GLY A 62 -2.13 12.26 -6.14
C GLY A 62 -1.38 11.43 -5.11
N SER A 63 -0.69 12.11 -4.19
CA SER A 63 0.19 11.50 -3.21
C SER A 63 0.16 12.26 -1.89
N ARG A 64 0.48 11.59 -0.77
CA ARG A 64 0.57 12.21 0.56
C ARG A 64 1.82 11.76 1.29
N ASN A 65 2.46 12.67 2.01
CA ASN A 65 3.48 12.30 3.00
C ASN A 65 2.76 11.76 4.23
N VAL A 66 3.07 10.53 4.62
CA VAL A 66 2.47 9.85 5.76
C VAL A 66 3.56 9.42 6.72
N SER A 67 3.40 9.79 7.99
CA SER A 67 4.20 9.24 9.08
C SER A 67 3.59 7.92 9.51
N LEU A 68 4.36 6.84 9.38
CA LEU A 68 3.99 5.48 9.74
C LEU A 68 4.85 5.04 10.91
N CYS A 69 4.28 4.34 11.88
CA CYS A 69 5.03 3.74 12.97
C CYS A 69 4.88 2.21 12.94
N PHE A 70 5.96 1.52 12.60
CA PHE A 70 6.02 0.06 12.59
C PHE A 70 7.01 -0.41 13.64
N ASN A 71 6.58 -1.28 14.56
CA ASN A 71 7.42 -1.84 15.62
C ASN A 71 8.19 -0.78 16.42
N GLY A 72 7.54 0.36 16.72
CA GLY A 72 8.13 1.47 17.48
C GLY A 72 9.10 2.35 16.69
N ARG A 73 9.26 2.13 15.38
CA ARG A 73 10.08 2.97 14.50
C ARG A 73 9.20 3.79 13.57
N THR A 74 9.51 5.08 13.46
CA THR A 74 8.79 6.02 12.61
C THR A 74 9.45 6.12 11.24
N TYR A 75 8.63 6.05 10.19
CA TYR A 75 9.00 6.21 8.79
C TYR A 75 8.14 7.30 8.18
N THR A 76 8.74 8.26 7.49
CA THR A 76 8.00 9.23 6.68
C THR A 76 8.11 8.80 5.23
N ALA A 77 6.97 8.46 4.62
CA ALA A 77 6.94 7.99 3.24
C ALA A 77 5.92 8.78 2.42
N ARG A 78 6.25 9.06 1.16
CA ARG A 78 5.31 9.60 0.18
C ARG A 78 4.51 8.46 -0.42
N LEU A 79 3.23 8.33 -0.06
CA LEU A 79 2.35 7.27 -0.51
C LEU A 79 1.43 7.77 -1.63
N ILE A 80 1.20 6.93 -2.65
CA ILE A 80 0.22 7.21 -3.69
C ILE A 80 -1.20 7.04 -3.13
N VAL A 81 -2.09 7.98 -3.45
CA VAL A 81 -3.51 7.87 -3.12
C VAL A 81 -4.20 7.18 -4.29
N ALA A 82 -4.63 5.94 -4.13
CA ALA A 82 -5.12 5.10 -5.22
C ALA A 82 -6.53 4.55 -4.93
N ASP A 83 -7.26 4.15 -5.98
CA ASP A 83 -8.55 3.47 -5.84
C ASP A 83 -8.38 1.99 -5.44
N ILE A 84 -7.84 1.78 -4.24
CA ILE A 84 -7.61 0.48 -3.62
C ILE A 84 -8.35 0.38 -2.30
N ARG A 85 -8.68 -0.83 -1.86
CA ARG A 85 -9.38 -1.06 -0.57
C ARG A 85 -8.41 -1.21 0.60
N GLN A 86 -7.27 -1.84 0.34
CA GLN A 86 -6.28 -2.22 1.34
C GLN A 86 -5.02 -1.39 1.06
N PRO A 87 -4.53 -0.58 2.02
CA PRO A 87 -3.23 0.08 1.84
C PRO A 87 -2.12 -0.98 1.74
N LEU A 88 -1.10 -0.67 0.95
CA LEU A 88 0.01 -1.57 0.68
C LEU A 88 1.35 -0.83 0.68
N LEU A 89 2.40 -1.54 1.08
CA LEU A 89 3.79 -1.12 1.02
C LEU A 89 4.45 -1.87 -0.14
N GLY A 90 4.89 -1.12 -1.14
CA GLY A 90 5.61 -1.62 -2.29
C GLY A 90 7.12 -1.68 -2.07
N ALA A 91 7.85 -2.01 -3.13
CA ALA A 91 9.31 -2.06 -3.14
C ALA A 91 9.95 -0.69 -2.80
N ASP A 92 9.32 0.42 -3.16
CA ASP A 92 9.76 1.78 -2.81
C ASP A 92 9.89 2.04 -1.31
N PHE A 93 9.11 1.35 -0.46
CA PHE A 93 9.21 1.46 0.99
C PHE A 93 10.46 0.75 1.56
N SER A 94 10.92 -0.30 0.88
CA SER A 94 12.11 -1.06 1.29
C SER A 94 13.43 -0.34 0.96
N GLY A 95 13.40 0.64 0.04
CA GLY A 95 14.56 1.42 -0.42
C GLY A 95 15.06 2.50 0.55
N SER A 96 14.39 2.74 1.68
CA SER A 96 14.86 3.69 2.71
C SER A 96 15.80 3.07 3.75
N ILE A 97 16.28 1.84 3.52
CA ILE A 97 17.26 1.14 4.35
C ILE A 97 18.51 0.84 3.52
N ILE A 98 19.11 1.87 2.94
CA ILE A 98 20.50 1.82 2.49
C ILE A 98 21.17 3.12 2.95
N TYR A 99 21.71 3.10 4.17
CA TYR A 99 22.86 3.94 4.48
C TYR A 99 24.09 3.05 4.33
N TRP A 100 25.12 3.56 3.65
CA TRP A 100 26.49 3.05 3.78
C TRP A 100 26.93 3.12 5.24
#